data_AF-A0A965PKZ0-F1
#
_entry.id   AF-A0A965PKZ0-F1
#
_cell.length_a   1.000
_cell.length_b   1.000
_cell.length_c   1.000
_cell.angle_alpha   90.00
_cell.angle_beta   90.00
_cell.angle_gamma   90.00
#
_symmetry.space_group_name_H-M   'P 1'
#
loop_
_entity.id
_entity.type
_entity.pdbx_description
1 polymer ?
#
loop_
_entity_poly.entity_id
_entity_poly.type
_entity_poly.pdbx_seq_one_letter_code
_entity_poly.pdbx_strand_id
1 'polypeptide(L)'
;MTLDSLIRFAALVAAVVVLAAPYRGNILGWLTTAAQALYARHQIIWRVLGAGLLLIVSLGHVGVQHLQLPQAIVPVEEPTAVVKDTVEPIARAMKHVSHGDRLVWAATWNKAADVARGDASGTEPVLTTTNSVRLFTVLALDIAWRRISKHVPGSNEPLRKAVQSAMDQTLGTEAVEMTPELRAKYAELCNAIAWAGIHGG
;
A
#
# COMPACT_ATOMS: atom_id res chain seq x y z
N MET A 1 -6.58 -33.60 12.54
CA MET A 1 -6.71 -34.60 13.62
C MET A 1 -6.14 -35.92 13.12
N THR A 2 -5.29 -36.60 13.90
CA THR A 2 -4.72 -37.90 13.52
C THR A 2 -5.68 -39.03 13.86
N LEU A 3 -5.63 -40.13 13.09
CA LEU A 3 -6.47 -41.33 13.30
C LEU A 3 -6.38 -41.85 14.74
N ASP A 4 -5.20 -41.77 15.34
CA ASP A 4 -4.93 -42.22 16.71
C ASP A 4 -5.68 -41.37 17.76
N SER A 5 -5.91 -40.08 17.47
CA SER A 5 -6.72 -39.20 18.32
C SER A 5 -8.20 -39.56 18.28
N LEU A 6 -8.70 -39.99 17.11
CA LEU A 6 -10.10 -40.42 16.94
C LEU A 6 -10.37 -41.74 17.69
N ILE A 7 -9.44 -42.69 17.64
CA ILE A 7 -9.58 -43.99 18.32
C ILE A 7 -9.56 -43.81 19.84
N ARG A 8 -8.64 -42.99 20.37
CA ARG A 8 -8.59 -42.70 21.82
C ARG A 8 -9.83 -41.96 22.30
N PHE A 9 -10.35 -41.03 21.51
CA PHE A 9 -11.60 -40.34 21.81
C PHE A 9 -12.79 -41.30 21.82
N ALA A 10 -12.91 -42.18 20.82
CA ALA A 10 -13.96 -43.18 20.76
C ALA A 10 -13.90 -44.18 21.94
N ALA A 11 -12.71 -44.61 22.33
CA ALA A 11 -12.50 -45.49 23.49
C ALA A 11 -12.89 -44.80 24.81
N LEU A 12 -12.56 -43.52 24.97
CA LEU A 12 -12.94 -42.72 26.14
C LEU A 12 -14.47 -42.58 26.23
N VAL A 13 -15.12 -42.25 25.11
CA VAL A 13 -16.59 -42.14 25.04
C VAL A 13 -17.26 -43.48 25.38
N ALA A 14 -16.77 -44.60 24.83
CA ALA A 14 -17.30 -45.92 25.13
C ALA A 14 -17.16 -46.29 26.63
N ALA A 15 -16.01 -46.00 27.24
CA ALA A 15 -15.78 -46.25 28.67
C ALA A 15 -16.74 -45.44 29.56
N VAL A 16 -16.96 -44.17 29.23
CA VAL A 16 -17.91 -43.30 29.93
C VAL A 16 -19.35 -43.81 29.79
N VAL A 17 -19.73 -44.31 28.61
CA VAL A 17 -21.07 -44.87 28.35
C VAL A 17 -21.34 -46.14 29.17
N VAL A 18 -20.33 -47.00 29.34
CA VAL A 18 -20.45 -48.22 30.15
C VAL A 18 -20.56 -47.88 31.64
N LEU A 19 -19.76 -46.93 32.14
CA LEU A 19 -19.82 -46.47 33.54
C LEU A 19 -21.12 -45.72 33.86
N ALA A 20 -21.70 -45.02 32.89
CA ALA A 20 -22.96 -44.30 33.05
C ALA A 20 -24.21 -45.17 32.87
N ALA A 21 -24.06 -46.45 32.47
CA ALA A 21 -25.17 -47.36 32.22
C ALA A 21 -26.19 -47.53 33.37
N PRO A 22 -25.81 -47.62 34.66
CA PRO A 22 -26.78 -47.72 35.75
C PRO A 22 -27.50 -46.40 36.08
N TYR A 23 -27.03 -45.26 35.56
CA TYR A 23 -27.60 -43.94 35.80
C TYR A 23 -28.44 -43.41 34.63
N ARG A 24 -28.72 -44.25 33.61
CA ARG A 24 -29.41 -43.85 32.38
C ARG A 24 -30.72 -43.11 32.61
N GLY A 25 -31.54 -43.55 33.57
CA GLY A 25 -32.82 -42.91 33.90
C GLY A 25 -32.66 -41.49 34.44
N ASN A 26 -31.71 -41.29 35.36
CA ASN A 26 -31.41 -39.98 35.93
C ASN A 26 -30.77 -39.05 34.89
N ILE A 27 -29.87 -39.57 34.07
CA ILE A 27 -29.21 -38.80 32.99
C ILE A 27 -30.23 -38.35 31.95
N LEU A 28 -31.16 -39.21 31.54
CA LEU A 28 -32.23 -38.85 30.60
C LEU A 28 -33.16 -37.79 31.19
N GLY A 29 -33.53 -37.89 32.46
CA GLY A 29 -34.35 -36.86 33.13
C GLY A 29 -33.64 -35.50 33.25
N TRP A 30 -32.33 -35.51 33.50
CA TRP A 30 -31.53 -34.29 33.54
C TRP A 30 -31.35 -33.69 32.14
N LEU A 31 -31.18 -34.54 31.13
CA LEU A 31 -31.08 -34.12 29.72
C LEU A 31 -32.40 -33.54 29.19
N THR A 32 -33.56 -34.09 29.54
CA THR A 32 -34.85 -33.53 29.12
C THR A 32 -35.12 -32.20 29.80
N THR A 33 -34.78 -32.08 31.09
CA THR A 33 -34.89 -30.82 31.84
C THR A 33 -33.93 -29.76 31.29
N ALA A 34 -32.69 -30.15 30.99
CA ALA A 34 -31.70 -29.28 30.37
C ALA A 34 -32.10 -28.87 28.94
N ALA A 35 -32.66 -29.80 28.15
CA ALA A 35 -33.17 -29.52 26.80
C ALA A 35 -34.36 -28.56 26.82
N GLN A 36 -35.29 -28.73 27.76
CA GLN A 36 -36.40 -27.78 27.96
C GLN A 36 -35.91 -26.40 28.40
N ALA A 37 -34.91 -26.33 29.30
CA ALA A 37 -34.29 -25.08 29.69
C ALA A 37 -33.53 -24.40 28.53
N LEU A 38 -32.89 -25.19 27.67
CA LEU A 38 -32.24 -24.71 26.45
C LEU A 38 -33.26 -24.16 25.44
N TYR A 39 -34.38 -24.87 25.25
CA TYR A 39 -35.43 -24.46 24.32
C TYR A 39 -36.12 -23.16 24.78
N ALA A 40 -36.39 -23.06 26.09
CA ALA A 40 -36.97 -21.86 26.70
C ALA A 40 -36.05 -20.63 26.62
N ARG A 41 -34.73 -20.83 26.51
CA ARG A 41 -33.73 -19.75 26.47
C ARG A 41 -32.93 -19.70 25.17
N HIS A 42 -33.41 -20.32 24.10
CA HIS A 42 -32.69 -20.45 22.84
C HIS A 42 -32.21 -19.09 22.29
N GLN A 43 -33.00 -18.03 22.44
CA GLN A 43 -32.61 -16.68 22.02
C GLN A 43 -31.40 -16.12 22.78
N ILE A 44 -31.29 -16.40 24.08
CA ILE A 44 -30.16 -15.97 24.91
C ILE A 44 -28.92 -16.78 24.52
N ILE A 45 -29.09 -18.08 24.28
CA ILE A 45 -27.99 -18.97 23.89
C ILE A 45 -27.41 -18.56 22.53
N TRP A 46 -28.26 -18.26 21.55
CA TRP A 46 -27.80 -17.76 20.25
C TRP A 46 -27.09 -16.41 20.35
N ARG A 47 -27.52 -15.53 21.26
CA ARG A 47 -26.83 -14.26 21.52
C ARG A 47 -25.47 -14.46 22.17
N VAL A 48 -25.37 -15.37 23.14
CA VAL A 48 -24.09 -15.70 23.81
C VAL A 48 -23.12 -16.39 22.85
N LEU A 49 -23.61 -17.33 22.02
CA LEU A 49 -22.81 -17.96 20.97
C LEU A 49 -22.35 -16.95 19.93
N GLY A 50 -23.24 -16.06 19.48
CA GLY A 50 -22.90 -14.98 18.54
C GLY A 50 -21.85 -14.03 19.11
N ALA A 51 -22.01 -13.60 20.37
CA ALA A 51 -21.04 -12.76 21.07
C ALA A 51 -19.70 -13.46 21.28
N GLY A 52 -19.72 -14.75 21.62
CA GLY A 52 -18.53 -15.59 21.74
C GLY A 52 -17.77 -15.73 20.42
N LEU A 53 -18.50 -15.91 19.30
CA LEU A 53 -17.90 -15.97 17.97
C LEU A 53 -17.22 -14.65 17.59
N LEU A 54 -17.87 -13.51 17.87
CA LEU A 54 -17.29 -12.18 17.64
C LEU A 54 -16.03 -11.95 18.48
N LEU A 55 -16.03 -12.41 19.75
CA LEU A 55 -14.85 -12.36 20.61
C LEU A 55 -13.71 -13.21 20.04
N ILE A 56 -13.98 -14.45 19.61
CA ILE A 56 -12.96 -15.33 19.01
C ILE A 56 -12.36 -14.74 17.72
N VAL A 57 -13.20 -14.09 16.89
CA VAL A 57 -12.73 -13.34 15.71
C VAL A 57 -11.88 -12.13 16.13
N SER A 58 -12.29 -11.38 17.14
CA SER A 58 -11.57 -10.19 17.62
C SER A 58 -10.23 -10.52 18.30
N LEU A 59 -10.11 -11.70 18.91
CA LEU A 59 -8.89 -12.23 19.54
C LEU A 59 -7.92 -12.86 18.53
N GLY A 60 -8.17 -12.73 17.22
CA GLY A 60 -7.27 -13.14 16.15
C GLY A 60 -7.06 -14.65 16.02
N HIS A 61 -7.87 -15.48 16.69
CA HIS A 61 -7.79 -16.94 16.60
C HIS A 61 -8.42 -17.51 15.32
N VAL A 62 -9.30 -16.73 14.67
CA VAL A 62 -9.65 -16.95 13.26
C VAL A 62 -8.64 -16.15 12.46
N GLY A 63 -7.69 -16.84 11.83
CA GLY A 63 -6.68 -16.20 10.99
C GLY A 63 -7.38 -15.28 10.00
N VAL A 64 -7.21 -13.97 10.21
CA VAL A 64 -7.61 -12.98 9.21
C VAL A 64 -6.75 -13.35 8.01
N GLN A 65 -7.35 -13.93 6.97
CA GLN A 65 -6.64 -14.13 5.72
C GLN A 65 -6.08 -12.76 5.39
N HIS A 66 -4.75 -12.63 5.43
CA HIS A 66 -4.09 -11.40 5.04
C HIS A 66 -4.55 -11.16 3.62
N LEU A 67 -5.48 -10.23 3.44
CA LEU A 67 -5.89 -9.79 2.12
C LEU A 67 -4.59 -9.38 1.45
N GLN A 68 -4.17 -10.15 0.45
CA GLN A 68 -3.08 -9.76 -0.42
C GLN A 68 -3.58 -8.49 -1.11
N LEU A 69 -3.27 -7.35 -0.52
CA LEU A 69 -3.51 -6.07 -1.14
C LEU A 69 -2.71 -6.11 -2.45
N PRO A 70 -3.33 -5.77 -3.58
CA PRO A 70 -2.61 -5.70 -4.84
C PRO A 70 -1.41 -4.78 -4.64
N GLN A 71 -0.21 -5.32 -4.81
CA GLN A 71 1.01 -4.52 -4.77
C GLN A 71 0.98 -3.61 -6.00
N ALA A 72 0.91 -2.31 -5.78
CA ALA A 72 0.96 -1.35 -6.87
C ALA A 72 2.36 -1.40 -7.50
N ILE A 73 2.44 -1.90 -8.74
CA ILE A 73 3.67 -1.87 -9.52
C ILE A 73 3.65 -0.57 -10.32
N VAL A 74 4.59 0.33 -10.02
CA VAL A 74 4.83 1.51 -10.85
C VAL A 74 5.97 1.16 -11.80
N PRO A 75 5.73 1.02 -13.11
CA PRO A 75 6.80 0.77 -14.05
C PRO A 75 7.67 2.03 -14.10
N VAL A 76 8.98 1.85 -13.94
CA VAL A 76 9.95 2.94 -14.05
C VAL A 76 11.05 2.51 -14.99
N GLU A 77 11.26 3.31 -16.03
CA GLU A 77 12.29 3.09 -17.03
C GLU A 77 13.67 3.46 -16.45
N GLU A 78 14.68 2.67 -16.77
CA GLU A 78 16.05 2.93 -16.33
C GLU A 78 16.68 4.04 -17.19
N PRO A 79 17.10 5.17 -16.59
CA PRO A 79 17.68 6.27 -17.36
C PRO A 79 19.09 5.95 -17.84
N THR A 80 19.54 6.70 -18.85
CA THR A 80 20.94 6.63 -19.33
C THR A 80 21.92 7.02 -18.23
N ALA A 81 23.19 6.58 -18.34
CA ALA A 81 24.21 6.83 -17.31
C ALA A 81 24.39 8.33 -17.00
N VAL A 82 24.36 9.18 -18.03
CA VAL A 82 24.49 10.65 -17.88
C VAL A 82 23.33 11.22 -17.06
N VAL A 83 22.11 10.76 -17.33
CA VAL A 83 20.91 11.23 -16.64
C VAL A 83 20.85 10.67 -15.20
N LYS A 84 21.36 9.45 -14.96
CA LYS A 84 21.49 8.88 -13.62
C LYS A 84 22.34 9.76 -12.71
N ASP A 85 23.49 10.21 -13.17
CA ASP A 85 24.38 11.08 -12.39
C ASP A 85 23.69 12.40 -12.02
N THR A 86 22.82 12.89 -12.90
CA THR A 86 22.03 14.12 -12.70
C THR A 86 21.00 13.96 -11.56
N VAL A 87 20.38 12.78 -11.44
CA VAL A 87 19.33 12.51 -10.43
C VAL A 87 19.82 11.79 -9.17
N GLU A 88 21.10 11.43 -9.12
CA GLU A 88 21.74 10.77 -7.98
C GLU A 88 21.56 11.53 -6.63
N PRO A 89 21.64 12.88 -6.56
CA PRO A 89 21.34 13.60 -5.32
C PRO A 89 19.90 13.40 -4.82
N ILE A 90 18.94 13.20 -5.74
CA ILE A 90 17.54 12.92 -5.41
C ILE A 90 17.42 11.51 -4.83
N ALA A 91 18.11 10.54 -5.43
CA ALA A 91 18.15 9.17 -4.95
C ALA A 91 18.62 9.12 -3.48
N ARG A 92 19.72 9.82 -3.17
CA ARG A 92 20.22 9.96 -1.79
C ARG A 92 19.22 10.59 -0.84
N ALA A 93 18.50 11.63 -1.26
CA ALA A 93 17.48 12.28 -0.45
C ALA A 93 16.27 11.37 -0.17
N MET A 94 15.95 10.45 -1.08
CA MET A 94 14.82 9.53 -0.98
C MET A 94 15.13 8.24 -0.20
N LYS A 95 16.40 8.02 0.19
CA LYS A 95 16.86 6.78 0.84
C LYS A 95 16.06 6.40 2.09
N HIS A 96 15.70 7.39 2.90
CA HIS A 96 14.99 7.20 4.17
C HIS A 96 13.47 7.13 4.02
N VAL A 97 12.94 7.34 2.81
CA VAL A 97 11.51 7.31 2.54
C VAL A 97 11.01 5.87 2.42
N SER A 98 9.83 5.60 2.97
CA SER A 98 9.22 4.26 2.93
C SER A 98 8.98 3.78 1.49
N HIS A 99 9.02 2.48 1.23
CA HIS A 99 8.82 1.96 -0.14
C HIS A 99 7.47 2.39 -0.75
N GLY A 100 6.38 2.38 0.05
CA GLY A 100 5.06 2.83 -0.42
C GLY A 100 5.04 4.31 -0.84
N ASP A 101 5.70 5.17 -0.07
CA ASP A 101 5.86 6.57 -0.41
C ASP A 101 6.74 6.76 -1.66
N ARG A 102 7.79 5.95 -1.83
CA ARG A 102 8.63 5.97 -3.04
C ARG A 102 7.84 5.59 -4.30
N LEU A 103 6.85 4.69 -4.19
CA LEU A 103 5.92 4.40 -5.30
C LEU A 103 5.02 5.60 -5.62
N VAL A 104 4.50 6.31 -4.62
CA VAL A 104 3.70 7.53 -4.82
C VAL A 104 4.52 8.64 -5.47
N TRP A 105 5.79 8.79 -5.05
CA TRP A 105 6.75 9.67 -5.68
C TRP A 105 6.93 9.33 -7.16
N ALA A 106 7.27 8.07 -7.47
CA ALA A 106 7.49 7.62 -8.84
C ALA A 106 6.24 7.83 -9.73
N ALA A 107 5.06 7.49 -9.23
CA ALA A 107 3.81 7.71 -9.94
C ALA A 107 3.54 9.19 -10.26
N THR A 108 3.89 10.10 -9.33
CA THR A 108 3.72 11.54 -9.54
C THR A 108 4.61 12.05 -10.67
N TRP A 109 5.87 11.61 -10.69
CA TRP A 109 6.83 12.03 -11.72
C TRP A 109 6.57 11.39 -13.09
N ASN A 110 6.17 10.12 -13.14
CA ASN A 110 5.68 9.51 -14.38
C ASN A 110 4.49 10.30 -14.95
N LYS A 111 3.57 10.75 -14.10
CA LYS A 111 2.44 11.58 -14.55
C LYS A 111 2.88 12.95 -15.04
N ALA A 112 3.87 13.57 -14.40
CA ALA A 112 4.46 14.82 -14.87
C ALA A 112 5.10 14.66 -16.26
N ALA A 113 5.78 13.53 -16.50
CA ALA A 113 6.31 13.18 -17.81
C ALA A 113 5.19 13.02 -18.86
N ASP A 114 4.08 12.36 -18.51
CA ASP A 114 2.92 12.21 -19.39
C ASP A 114 2.30 13.56 -19.75
N VAL A 115 2.19 14.49 -18.80
CA VAL A 115 1.69 15.85 -19.04
C VAL A 115 2.61 16.57 -20.03
N ALA A 116 3.93 16.50 -19.84
CA ALA A 116 4.89 17.10 -20.75
C ALA A 116 4.82 16.53 -22.18
N ARG A 117 4.62 15.20 -22.31
CA ARG A 117 4.44 14.54 -23.61
C ARG A 117 3.10 14.91 -24.26
N GLY A 118 2.02 14.94 -23.47
CA GLY A 118 0.67 15.27 -23.94
C GLY A 118 0.52 16.73 -24.36
N ASP A 119 1.27 17.64 -23.75
CA ASP A 119 1.29 19.06 -24.13
C ASP A 119 1.76 19.27 -25.58
N ALA A 120 2.55 18.33 -26.12
CA ALA A 120 3.02 18.39 -27.50
C ALA A 120 1.95 18.04 -28.54
N SER A 121 0.85 17.37 -28.15
CA SER A 121 -0.22 16.96 -29.07
C SER A 121 -1.49 17.82 -28.98
N GLY A 122 -1.54 18.77 -28.04
CA GLY A 122 -2.64 19.71 -27.89
C GLY A 122 -2.61 20.85 -28.91
N THR A 123 -3.78 21.43 -29.20
CA THR A 123 -3.90 22.65 -30.03
C THR A 123 -3.35 23.90 -29.33
N GLU A 124 -3.30 23.89 -28.00
CA GLU A 124 -2.76 24.98 -27.17
C GLU A 124 -1.79 24.39 -26.13
N PRO A 125 -0.46 24.52 -26.32
CA PRO A 125 0.51 24.06 -25.33
C PRO A 125 0.46 24.93 -24.07
N VAL A 126 0.32 24.30 -22.91
CA VAL A 126 0.33 24.93 -21.58
C VAL A 126 1.76 25.19 -21.12
N LEU A 127 2.71 24.33 -21.49
CA LEU A 127 4.13 24.45 -21.16
C LEU A 127 4.87 25.13 -22.31
N THR A 128 4.63 26.43 -22.48
CA THR A 128 5.18 27.23 -23.59
C THR A 128 6.65 27.61 -23.44
N THR A 129 7.17 27.69 -22.21
CA THR A 129 8.55 28.16 -21.94
C THR A 129 9.22 27.33 -20.85
N THR A 130 10.55 27.35 -20.80
CA THR A 130 11.30 26.70 -19.70
C THR A 130 10.92 27.27 -18.33
N ASN A 131 10.49 28.54 -18.25
CA ASN A 131 9.97 29.13 -17.01
C ASN A 131 8.64 28.50 -16.55
N SER A 132 7.69 28.27 -17.46
CA SER A 132 6.43 27.62 -17.08
C SER A 132 6.66 26.18 -16.66
N VAL A 133 7.60 25.48 -17.31
CA VAL A 133 8.04 24.14 -16.90
C VAL A 133 8.65 24.16 -15.50
N ARG A 134 9.53 25.11 -15.18
CA ARG A 134 10.13 25.24 -13.83
C ARG A 134 9.08 25.44 -12.74
N LEU A 135 8.10 26.31 -12.99
CA LEU A 135 6.98 26.52 -12.07
C LEU A 135 6.15 25.24 -11.90
N PHE A 136 5.89 24.54 -13.00
CA PHE A 136 5.21 23.24 -12.98
C PHE A 136 6.00 22.20 -12.18
N THR A 137 7.32 22.11 -12.35
CA THR A 137 8.19 21.20 -11.60
C THR A 137 8.18 21.50 -10.11
N VAL A 138 8.20 22.78 -9.71
CA VAL A 138 8.07 23.18 -8.30
C VAL A 138 6.74 22.73 -7.73
N LEU A 139 5.63 22.94 -8.46
CA LEU A 139 4.31 22.49 -8.05
C LEU A 139 4.24 20.96 -7.94
N ALA A 140 4.77 20.23 -8.93
CA ALA A 140 4.82 18.78 -8.94
C ALA A 140 5.61 18.24 -7.74
N LEU A 141 6.75 18.85 -7.42
CA LEU A 141 7.55 18.53 -6.25
C LEU A 141 6.76 18.76 -4.95
N ASP A 142 6.09 19.91 -4.81
CA ASP A 142 5.31 20.21 -3.61
C ASP A 142 4.13 19.25 -3.44
N ILE A 143 3.47 18.84 -4.53
CA ILE A 143 2.40 17.83 -4.51
C ILE A 143 2.97 16.47 -4.12
N ALA A 144 4.08 16.04 -4.74
CA ALA A 144 4.73 14.77 -4.45
C ALA A 144 5.13 14.70 -2.97
N TRP A 145 5.78 15.76 -2.47
CA TRP A 145 6.26 15.85 -1.10
C TRP A 145 5.13 15.82 -0.07
N ARG A 146 4.01 16.51 -0.33
CA ARG A 146 2.83 16.45 0.55
C ARG A 146 2.18 15.08 0.57
N ARG A 147 2.17 14.37 -0.56
CA ARG A 147 1.55 13.06 -0.68
C ARG A 147 2.35 11.97 0.00
N ILE A 148 3.67 12.08 0.02
CA ILE A 148 4.53 11.15 0.76
C ILE A 148 4.60 11.54 2.24
N SER A 149 4.30 10.60 3.14
CA SER A 149 4.43 10.77 4.59
C SER A 149 3.78 12.04 5.22
N LYS A 150 2.85 12.71 4.52
CA LYS A 150 2.14 13.93 4.95
C LYS A 150 3.07 15.09 5.36
N HIS A 151 4.20 15.26 4.68
CA HIS A 151 5.15 16.30 5.04
C HIS A 151 4.60 17.72 4.82
N VAL A 152 5.10 18.67 5.62
CA VAL A 152 4.75 20.09 5.53
C VAL A 152 5.35 20.69 4.25
N PRO A 153 4.63 21.56 3.52
CA PRO A 153 5.18 22.22 2.33
C PRO A 153 6.43 23.03 2.68
N GLY A 154 7.44 22.98 1.82
CA GLY A 154 8.70 23.70 2.03
C GLY A 154 9.67 23.06 3.05
N SER A 155 9.32 21.94 3.68
CA SER A 155 10.21 21.29 4.66
C SER A 155 11.37 20.50 4.03
N ASN A 156 11.48 20.47 2.69
CA ASN A 156 12.49 19.68 1.98
C ASN A 156 13.31 20.51 1.00
N GLU A 157 14.01 21.48 1.57
CA GLU A 157 14.95 22.33 0.84
C GLU A 157 16.08 21.54 0.13
N PRO A 158 16.67 20.48 0.72
CA PRO A 158 17.69 19.68 0.01
C PRO A 158 17.15 19.02 -1.26
N LEU A 159 15.96 18.41 -1.22
CA LEU A 159 15.35 17.78 -2.38
C LEU A 159 14.94 18.82 -3.44
N ARG A 160 14.44 19.98 -3.00
CA ARG A 160 14.13 21.09 -3.92
C ARG A 160 15.37 21.55 -4.68
N LYS A 161 16.49 21.75 -3.99
CA LYS A 161 17.76 22.09 -4.60
C LYS A 161 18.27 20.99 -5.54
N ALA A 162 18.12 19.72 -5.16
CA ALA A 162 18.51 18.59 -6.00
C ALA A 162 17.71 18.55 -7.32
N VAL A 163 16.38 18.67 -7.24
CA VAL A 163 15.50 18.71 -8.42
C VAL A 163 15.79 19.94 -9.28
N GLN A 164 15.98 21.11 -8.68
CA GLN A 164 16.30 22.33 -9.42
C GLN A 164 17.66 22.22 -10.13
N SER A 165 18.68 21.68 -9.46
CA SER A 165 19.98 21.41 -10.09
C SER A 165 19.86 20.45 -11.26
N ALA A 166 19.04 19.40 -11.14
CA ALA A 166 18.81 18.44 -12.22
C ALA A 166 18.11 19.10 -13.43
N MET A 167 17.15 19.99 -13.16
CA MET A 167 16.48 20.82 -14.17
C MET A 167 17.47 21.76 -14.88
N ASP A 168 18.32 22.45 -14.11
CA ASP A 168 19.32 23.37 -14.64
C ASP A 168 20.31 22.66 -15.56
N GLN A 169 20.75 21.46 -15.19
CA GLN A 169 21.66 20.64 -15.99
C GLN A 169 21.02 20.12 -17.28
N THR A 170 19.72 19.82 -17.26
CA THR A 170 19.03 19.19 -18.40
C THR A 170 18.46 20.20 -19.39
N LEU A 171 17.85 21.28 -18.89
CA LEU A 171 17.15 22.27 -19.71
C LEU A 171 17.92 23.59 -19.87
N GLY A 172 18.97 23.82 -19.08
CA GLY A 172 19.65 25.11 -19.00
C GLY A 172 18.86 26.13 -18.16
N THR A 173 19.51 27.22 -17.78
CA THR A 173 18.94 28.25 -16.90
C THR A 173 18.20 29.36 -17.64
N GLU A 174 18.38 29.47 -18.95
CA GLU A 174 17.79 30.52 -19.77
C GLU A 174 16.30 30.27 -20.05
N ALA A 175 15.55 31.36 -20.08
CA ALA A 175 14.14 31.35 -20.45
C ALA A 175 14.02 31.24 -21.98
N VAL A 176 13.70 30.06 -22.47
CA VAL A 176 13.55 29.77 -23.90
C VAL A 176 12.18 29.14 -24.17
N GLU A 177 11.74 29.23 -25.43
CA GLU A 177 10.53 28.56 -25.89
C GLU A 177 10.68 27.04 -25.78
N MET A 178 9.60 26.38 -25.38
CA MET A 178 9.61 24.95 -25.14
C MET A 178 9.43 24.18 -26.45
N THR A 179 10.55 23.83 -27.09
CA THR A 179 10.55 23.01 -28.32
C THR A 179 10.16 21.56 -28.02
N PRO A 180 9.73 20.77 -29.03
CA PRO A 180 9.45 19.34 -28.86
C PRO A 180 10.63 18.56 -28.24
N GLU A 181 11.87 18.89 -28.61
CA GLU A 181 13.09 18.28 -28.09
C GLU A 181 13.29 18.60 -26.60
N LEU A 182 13.05 19.85 -26.20
CA LEU A 182 13.10 20.23 -24.78
C LEU A 182 12.01 19.53 -23.98
N ARG A 183 10.81 19.33 -24.55
CA ARG A 183 9.72 18.57 -23.88
C ARG A 183 10.11 17.11 -23.69
N ALA A 184 10.70 16.50 -24.71
CA ALA A 184 11.21 15.13 -24.62
C ALA A 184 12.27 15.00 -23.53
N LYS A 185 13.25 15.93 -23.48
CA LYS A 185 14.27 15.97 -22.42
C LYS A 185 13.67 16.15 -21.03
N TYR A 186 12.68 17.03 -20.88
CA TYR A 186 11.99 17.22 -19.60
C TYR A 186 11.22 15.97 -19.17
N ALA A 187 10.55 15.28 -20.11
CA ALA A 187 9.86 14.02 -19.83
C ALA A 187 10.85 12.90 -19.44
N GLU A 188 12.00 12.82 -20.10
CA GLU A 188 13.09 11.91 -19.73
C GLU A 188 13.61 12.20 -18.31
N LEU A 189 13.84 13.48 -17.98
CA LEU A 189 14.23 13.89 -16.64
C LEU A 189 13.18 13.51 -15.60
N CYS A 190 11.89 13.73 -15.87
CA CYS A 190 10.82 13.32 -14.96
C CYS A 190 10.82 11.80 -14.70
N ASN A 191 10.98 10.99 -15.75
CA ASN A 191 11.12 9.54 -15.62
C ASN A 191 12.36 9.16 -14.78
N ALA A 192 13.48 9.87 -14.97
CA ALA A 192 14.69 9.65 -14.18
C ALA A 192 14.52 10.02 -12.71
N ILE A 193 13.77 11.10 -12.41
CA ILE A 193 13.44 11.49 -11.03
C ILE A 193 12.53 10.41 -10.38
N ALA A 194 11.60 9.83 -11.14
CA ALA A 194 10.83 8.67 -10.69
C ALA A 194 11.75 7.49 -10.36
N TRP A 195 12.73 7.21 -11.22
CA TRP A 195 13.70 6.11 -11.06
C TRP A 195 14.56 6.29 -9.81
N ALA A 196 15.09 7.50 -9.61
CA ALA A 196 15.88 7.86 -8.44
C ALA A 196 15.09 7.65 -7.14
N GLY A 197 13.79 7.96 -7.15
CA GLY A 197 12.93 7.73 -6.00
C GLY A 197 12.74 6.26 -5.63
N ILE A 198 12.75 5.34 -6.60
CA ILE A 198 12.61 3.90 -6.32
C ILE A 198 13.94 3.25 -5.92
N HIS A 199 15.03 3.61 -6.60
CA HIS A 199 16.32 2.93 -6.50
C HIS A 199 17.33 3.60 -5.58
N GLY A 200 17.03 4.79 -5.04
CA GLY A 200 17.88 5.46 -4.06
C GLY A 200 17.82 4.91 -2.63
N GLY A 201 17.04 3.84 -2.41
CA GLY A 201 16.75 3.21 -1.12
C GLY A 201 17.64 2.04 -0.77
#